data_AF-A0A7J2WRS5-F1
#
_entry.id   AF-A0A7J2WRS5-F1
#
_cell.length_a   1.000
_cell.length_b   1.000
_cell.length_c   1.000
_cell.angle_alpha   90.00
_cell.angle_beta   90.00
_cell.angle_gamma   90.00
#
_symmetry.space_group_name_H-M   'P 1'
#
loop_
_entity.id
_entity.type
_entity.pdbx_description
1 polymer ?
#
loop_
_entity_poly.entity_id
_entity_poly.type
_entity_poly.pdbx_seq_one_letter_code
_entity_poly.pdbx_strand_id
1 'polypeptide(L)'
;MPGSNIYPLPLKNLYKLATSMRNPDVNGIMSLLKVSKRKAEQYERTLNWILGRVRDAKSMDEFFERVAEALLREYKLDDAFALLTDRGIPLSPSSLSSVVKGSGIDINDTEAKAIISWLKEGGFLKERRVPILALSLEERVLEDIRDRGCLTYSSLRKVYGDTARRIVFSLWKKGLINVPSFEKYRDLLESVEDIDRIPGNVSGKIFSTWQDRISGKVYNELVIPLRERISARWH
;
A
#
# COMPACT_ATOMS: atom_id res chain seq x y z
N MET A 1 -7.55 -13.98 -1.74
CA MET A 1 -7.49 -12.64 -2.34
C MET A 1 -7.80 -12.80 -3.81
N PRO A 2 -8.75 -12.05 -4.39
CA PRO A 2 -8.92 -12.03 -5.83
C PRO A 2 -7.57 -11.66 -6.46
N GLY A 3 -7.18 -12.38 -7.51
CA GLY A 3 -5.93 -12.09 -8.21
C GLY A 3 -5.97 -10.69 -8.80
N SER A 4 -4.87 -9.95 -8.74
CA SER A 4 -4.74 -8.66 -9.42
C SER A 4 -4.89 -8.84 -10.94
N ASN A 5 -5.66 -7.97 -11.57
CA ASN A 5 -5.85 -7.98 -13.03
C ASN A 5 -4.70 -7.30 -13.76
N ILE A 6 -4.10 -6.28 -13.13
CA ILE A 6 -2.94 -5.55 -13.66
C ILE A 6 -1.78 -5.57 -12.66
N TYR A 7 -0.56 -5.61 -13.18
CA TYR A 7 0.67 -5.64 -12.39
C TYR A 7 1.59 -4.45 -12.77
N PRO A 8 2.44 -3.96 -11.85
CA PRO A 8 3.35 -2.85 -12.09
C PRO A 8 4.52 -3.27 -12.98
N LEU A 9 4.23 -3.42 -14.28
CA LEU A 9 5.15 -3.82 -15.33
C LEU A 9 5.41 -2.63 -16.26
N PRO A 10 6.61 -2.49 -16.87
CA PRO A 10 6.90 -1.36 -17.76
C PRO A 10 5.94 -1.29 -18.96
N LEU A 11 5.34 -0.14 -19.22
CA LEU A 11 4.44 0.07 -20.36
C LEU A 11 5.15 -0.15 -21.69
N LYS A 12 6.43 0.22 -21.81
CA LYS A 12 7.25 -0.05 -23.01
C LYS A 12 7.26 -1.53 -23.38
N ASN A 13 7.35 -2.42 -22.39
CA ASN A 13 7.34 -3.85 -22.63
C ASN A 13 5.94 -4.34 -23.00
N LEU A 14 4.90 -3.78 -22.38
CA LEU A 14 3.50 -4.10 -22.71
C LEU A 14 3.16 -3.69 -24.15
N TYR A 15 3.63 -2.52 -24.61
CA TYR A 15 3.51 -2.09 -26.00
C TYR A 15 4.24 -3.03 -26.97
N LYS A 16 5.49 -3.41 -26.64
CA LYS A 16 6.25 -4.36 -27.44
C LYS A 16 5.50 -5.69 -27.59
N LEU A 17 4.92 -6.20 -26.50
CA LEU A 17 4.13 -7.43 -26.53
C LEU A 17 2.84 -7.25 -27.34
N ALA A 18 2.10 -6.16 -27.13
CA ALA A 18 0.84 -5.88 -27.83
C ALA A 18 1.03 -5.80 -29.36
N THR A 19 2.15 -5.25 -29.81
CA THR A 19 2.48 -5.14 -31.25
C THR A 19 3.03 -6.44 -31.84
N SER A 20 3.68 -7.27 -31.03
CA SER A 20 4.36 -8.50 -31.48
C SER A 20 3.49 -9.75 -31.34
N MET A 21 2.46 -9.74 -30.49
CA MET A 21 1.64 -10.91 -30.16
C MET A 21 0.16 -10.51 -30.04
N ARG A 22 -0.68 -11.00 -30.97
CA ARG A 22 -2.15 -10.81 -30.89
C ARG A 22 -2.81 -11.65 -29.80
N ASN A 23 -2.32 -12.88 -29.61
CA ASN A 23 -2.77 -13.79 -28.55
C ASN A 23 -1.59 -14.04 -27.61
N PRO A 24 -1.50 -13.32 -26.49
CA PRO A 24 -0.37 -13.46 -25.59
C PRO A 24 -0.42 -14.79 -24.86
N ASP A 25 0.68 -15.54 -24.94
CA ASP A 25 0.90 -16.77 -24.20
C ASP A 25 2.19 -16.69 -23.36
N VAL A 26 2.21 -17.40 -22.24
CA VAL A 26 3.34 -17.40 -21.29
C VAL A 26 4.69 -17.73 -21.96
N ASN A 27 4.74 -18.73 -22.85
CA ASN A 27 6.00 -19.18 -23.44
C ASN A 27 6.55 -18.15 -24.44
N GLY A 28 5.69 -17.58 -25.28
CA GLY A 28 6.05 -16.51 -26.20
C GLY A 28 6.56 -15.26 -25.46
N ILE A 29 5.90 -14.87 -24.37
CA ILE A 29 6.36 -13.74 -23.53
C ILE A 29 7.71 -14.04 -22.88
N MET A 30 7.91 -15.24 -22.34
CA MET A 30 9.19 -15.66 -21.75
C MET A 30 10.32 -15.56 -22.78
N SER A 31 10.09 -16.05 -24.00
CA SER A 31 11.07 -16.00 -25.09
C SER A 31 11.41 -14.55 -25.49
N LEU A 32 10.38 -13.72 -25.69
CA LEU A 32 10.53 -12.36 -26.21
C LEU A 32 11.13 -11.36 -25.21
N LEU A 33 10.81 -11.50 -23.91
CA LEU A 33 11.29 -10.61 -22.86
C LEU A 33 12.40 -11.20 -21.98
N LYS A 34 12.72 -12.50 -22.13
CA LYS A 34 13.71 -13.22 -21.31
C LYS A 34 13.42 -13.12 -19.81
N VAL A 35 12.17 -13.36 -19.43
CA VAL A 35 11.68 -13.25 -18.05
C VAL A 35 11.30 -14.62 -17.46
N SER A 36 11.23 -14.71 -16.12
CA SER A 36 10.77 -15.92 -15.44
C SER A 36 9.29 -16.20 -15.73
N LYS A 37 8.89 -17.48 -15.62
CA LYS A 37 7.50 -17.93 -15.83
C LYS A 37 6.49 -17.09 -15.05
N ARG A 38 6.72 -16.89 -13.75
CA ARG A 38 5.87 -16.07 -12.88
C ARG A 38 5.69 -14.64 -13.42
N LYS A 39 6.75 -14.04 -13.96
CA LYS A 39 6.69 -12.68 -14.50
C LYS A 39 5.99 -12.67 -15.87
N ALA A 40 6.16 -13.70 -16.68
CA ALA A 40 5.41 -13.88 -17.92
C ALA A 40 3.90 -14.05 -17.68
N GLU A 41 3.49 -14.81 -16.68
CA GLU A 41 2.08 -14.93 -16.25
C GLU A 41 1.49 -13.57 -15.83
N GLN A 42 2.29 -12.71 -15.18
CA GLN A 42 1.87 -11.33 -14.85
C GLN A 42 1.70 -10.48 -16.11
N TYR A 43 2.63 -10.57 -17.07
CA TYR A 43 2.52 -9.87 -18.35
C TYR A 43 1.30 -10.35 -19.13
N GLU A 44 1.06 -11.65 -19.21
CA GLU A 44 -0.10 -12.24 -19.91
C GLU A 44 -1.41 -11.69 -19.34
N ARG A 45 -1.60 -11.76 -18.01
CA ARG A 45 -2.80 -11.20 -17.35
C ARG A 45 -2.98 -9.72 -17.63
N THR A 46 -1.92 -8.95 -17.45
CA THR A 46 -1.91 -7.49 -17.66
C THR A 46 -2.23 -7.14 -19.11
N LEU A 47 -1.66 -7.88 -20.06
CA LEU A 47 -1.84 -7.64 -21.48
C LEU A 47 -3.24 -8.03 -21.94
N ASN A 48 -3.81 -9.12 -21.42
CA ASN A 48 -5.21 -9.47 -21.66
C ASN A 48 -6.16 -8.38 -21.15
N TRP A 49 -5.86 -7.78 -19.99
CA TRP A 49 -6.62 -6.62 -19.50
C TRP A 49 -6.54 -5.44 -20.48
N ILE A 50 -5.33 -5.11 -20.97
CA ILE A 50 -5.09 -4.01 -21.92
C ILE A 50 -5.80 -4.26 -23.26
N LEU A 51 -5.60 -5.42 -23.87
CA LEU A 51 -6.17 -5.76 -25.19
C LEU A 51 -7.71 -5.78 -25.16
N GLY A 52 -8.31 -6.07 -24.00
CA GLY A 52 -9.76 -5.97 -23.82
C GLY A 52 -10.31 -4.54 -23.77
N ARG A 53 -9.46 -3.51 -23.70
CA ARG A 53 -9.84 -2.11 -23.43
C ARG A 53 -9.28 -1.11 -24.41
N VAL A 54 -8.07 -1.37 -24.89
CA VAL A 54 -7.29 -0.49 -25.75
C VAL A 54 -7.33 -1.04 -27.16
N ARG A 55 -7.88 -0.25 -28.09
CA ARG A 55 -7.83 -0.57 -29.53
C ARG A 55 -6.40 -0.43 -30.05
N ASP A 56 -6.14 -1.02 -31.21
CA ASP A 56 -4.84 -0.95 -31.91
C ASP A 56 -4.32 0.50 -32.01
N ALA A 57 -3.16 0.74 -31.40
CA ALA A 57 -2.45 2.01 -31.41
C ALA A 57 -1.38 2.03 -32.50
N LYS A 58 -1.22 3.15 -33.21
CA LYS A 58 -0.27 3.33 -34.30
C LYS A 58 1.12 3.73 -33.81
N SER A 59 1.21 4.26 -32.60
CA SER A 59 2.46 4.66 -31.94
C SER A 59 2.49 4.24 -30.47
N MET A 60 3.67 4.30 -29.86
CA MET A 60 3.85 4.05 -28.44
C MET A 60 3.15 5.11 -27.58
N ASP A 61 3.20 6.37 -27.99
CA ASP A 61 2.55 7.48 -27.27
C ASP A 61 1.02 7.31 -27.31
N GLU A 62 0.47 6.99 -28.48
CA GLU A 62 -0.97 6.70 -28.62
C GLU A 62 -1.39 5.48 -27.79
N PHE A 63 -0.52 4.48 -27.67
CA PHE A 63 -0.76 3.35 -26.78
C PHE A 63 -0.79 3.78 -25.31
N PHE A 64 0.14 4.64 -24.87
CA PHE A 64 0.18 5.14 -23.49
C PHE A 64 -1.03 6.00 -23.17
N GLU A 65 -1.43 6.89 -24.08
CA GLU A 65 -2.63 7.73 -23.95
C GLU A 65 -3.89 6.88 -23.78
N ARG A 66 -4.10 5.89 -24.66
CA ARG A 66 -5.29 5.02 -24.58
C ARG A 66 -5.32 4.14 -23.32
N VAL A 67 -4.15 3.67 -22.85
CA VAL A 67 -4.07 2.96 -21.57
C VAL A 67 -4.45 3.90 -20.43
N ALA A 68 -3.97 5.15 -20.44
CA ALA A 68 -4.32 6.13 -19.43
C ALA A 68 -5.83 6.44 -19.43
N GLU A 69 -6.43 6.67 -20.60
CA GLU A 69 -7.88 6.89 -20.74
C GLU A 69 -8.71 5.71 -20.20
N ALA A 70 -8.29 4.47 -20.52
CA ALA A 70 -8.95 3.28 -20.01
C ALA A 70 -8.88 3.20 -18.47
N LEU A 71 -7.72 3.53 -17.89
CA LEU A 71 -7.54 3.58 -16.44
C LEU A 71 -8.38 4.67 -15.78
N LEU A 72 -8.35 5.90 -16.31
CA LEU A 72 -9.12 7.04 -15.78
C LEU A 72 -10.61 6.70 -15.72
N ARG A 73 -11.14 6.11 -16.79
CA ARG A 73 -12.55 5.73 -16.90
C ARG A 73 -12.94 4.59 -15.96
N GLU A 74 -12.17 3.50 -15.94
CA GLU A 74 -12.57 2.30 -15.17
C GLU A 74 -12.44 2.46 -13.67
N TYR A 75 -11.42 3.22 -13.23
CA TYR A 75 -11.16 3.42 -11.81
C TYR A 75 -11.63 4.78 -11.29
N LYS A 76 -12.32 5.57 -12.12
CA LYS A 76 -12.78 6.94 -11.81
C LYS A 76 -11.67 7.79 -11.19
N LEU A 77 -10.50 7.77 -11.84
CA LEU A 77 -9.29 8.31 -11.23
C LEU A 77 -9.32 9.84 -11.10
N ASP A 78 -10.09 10.54 -11.93
CA ASP A 78 -10.27 12.00 -11.82
C ASP A 78 -10.89 12.38 -10.46
N ASP A 79 -11.99 11.71 -10.09
CA ASP A 79 -12.64 11.88 -8.79
C ASP A 79 -11.70 11.46 -7.64
N ALA A 80 -10.95 10.37 -7.83
CA ALA A 80 -10.03 9.87 -6.83
C ALA A 80 -8.87 10.86 -6.57
N PHE A 81 -8.27 11.41 -7.63
CA PHE A 81 -7.18 12.39 -7.51
C PHE A 81 -7.67 13.73 -6.97
N ALA A 82 -8.87 14.17 -7.35
CA ALA A 82 -9.49 15.35 -6.75
C ALA A 82 -9.66 15.18 -5.24
N LEU A 83 -10.22 14.04 -4.80
CA LEU A 83 -10.41 13.76 -3.37
C LEU A 83 -9.08 13.71 -2.59
N LEU A 84 -8.06 13.06 -3.14
CA LEU A 84 -6.73 13.01 -2.53
C LEU A 84 -6.14 14.41 -2.37
N THR A 85 -6.29 15.26 -3.40
CA THR A 85 -5.78 16.63 -3.41
C THR A 85 -6.51 17.51 -2.39
N ASP A 86 -7.84 17.48 -2.40
CA ASP A 86 -8.69 18.27 -1.50
C ASP A 86 -8.43 17.94 -0.02
N ARG A 87 -8.11 16.68 0.27
CA ARG A 87 -7.80 16.21 1.63
C ARG A 87 -6.32 16.30 2.00
N GLY A 88 -5.46 16.75 1.09
CA GLY A 88 -4.01 16.79 1.29
C GLY A 88 -3.39 15.40 1.53
N ILE A 89 -4.00 14.34 0.98
CA ILE A 89 -3.53 12.96 1.14
C ILE A 89 -2.43 12.68 0.10
N PRO A 90 -1.23 12.24 0.52
CA PRO A 90 -0.15 11.89 -0.40
C PRO A 90 -0.54 10.74 -1.33
N LEU A 91 -0.17 10.85 -2.62
CA LEU A 91 -0.40 9.78 -3.58
C LEU A 91 0.55 8.60 -3.33
N SER A 92 -0.01 7.54 -2.76
CA SER A 92 0.60 6.24 -2.56
C SER A 92 -0.33 5.12 -3.02
N PRO A 93 0.17 3.89 -3.29
CA PRO A 93 -0.69 2.77 -3.66
C PRO A 93 -1.81 2.49 -2.65
N SER A 94 -1.55 2.63 -1.34
CA SER A 94 -2.58 2.41 -0.31
C SER A 94 -3.62 3.52 -0.29
N SER A 95 -3.22 4.80 -0.46
CA SER A 95 -4.15 5.92 -0.53
C SER A 95 -5.08 5.82 -1.74
N LEU A 96 -4.55 5.52 -2.92
CA LEU A 96 -5.32 5.39 -4.15
C LEU A 96 -6.28 4.19 -4.04
N SER A 97 -5.77 3.04 -3.58
CA SER A 97 -6.57 1.84 -3.31
C SER A 97 -7.74 2.13 -2.36
N SER A 98 -7.49 2.89 -1.29
CA SER A 98 -8.53 3.26 -0.31
C SER A 98 -9.60 4.17 -0.91
N VAL A 99 -9.20 5.23 -1.64
CA VAL A 99 -10.14 6.19 -2.23
C VAL A 99 -11.00 5.55 -3.32
N VAL A 100 -10.39 4.74 -4.20
CA VAL A 100 -11.10 4.04 -5.28
C VAL A 100 -12.10 3.02 -4.71
N LYS A 101 -11.73 2.30 -3.64
CA LYS A 101 -12.67 1.43 -2.91
C LYS A 101 -13.83 2.18 -2.29
N GLY A 102 -13.58 3.38 -1.75
CA GLY A 102 -14.63 4.25 -1.23
C GLY A 102 -15.71 4.59 -2.28
N SER A 103 -15.35 4.52 -3.56
CA SER A 103 -16.26 4.73 -4.71
C SER A 103 -16.93 3.44 -5.19
N GLY A 104 -16.78 2.33 -4.46
CA GLY A 104 -17.39 1.03 -4.78
C GLY A 104 -16.63 0.19 -5.81
N ILE A 105 -15.40 0.58 -6.19
CA ILE A 105 -14.59 -0.13 -7.17
C ILE A 105 -13.56 -1.00 -6.43
N ASP A 106 -13.58 -2.32 -6.67
CA ASP A 106 -12.58 -3.21 -6.07
C ASP A 106 -11.24 -3.06 -6.79
N ILE A 107 -10.20 -2.77 -6.00
CA ILE A 107 -8.83 -2.60 -6.45
C ILE A 107 -7.90 -3.02 -5.30
N ASN A 108 -6.73 -3.59 -5.57
CA ASN A 108 -5.73 -3.84 -4.55
C ASN A 108 -4.50 -2.92 -4.71
N ASP A 109 -3.63 -2.89 -3.70
CA ASP A 109 -2.42 -2.06 -3.71
C ASP A 109 -1.46 -2.41 -4.87
N THR A 110 -1.52 -3.63 -5.42
CA THR A 110 -0.70 -4.01 -6.58
C THR A 110 -1.20 -3.33 -7.84
N GLU A 111 -2.52 -3.29 -8.03
CA GLU A 111 -3.16 -2.60 -9.14
C GLU A 111 -3.00 -1.10 -9.01
N ALA A 112 -3.24 -0.53 -7.83
CA ALA A 112 -3.00 0.90 -7.58
C ALA A 112 -1.54 1.29 -7.86
N LYS A 113 -0.58 0.42 -7.50
CA LYS A 113 0.83 0.61 -7.85
C LYS A 113 1.08 0.55 -9.36
N ALA A 114 0.39 -0.33 -10.08
CA ALA A 114 0.48 -0.41 -11.54
C ALA A 114 -0.04 0.88 -12.20
N ILE A 115 -1.21 1.36 -11.78
CA ILE A 115 -1.83 2.61 -12.25
C ILE A 115 -0.87 3.79 -12.06
N ILE A 116 -0.38 3.99 -10.83
CA ILE A 116 0.55 5.09 -10.53
C ILE A 116 1.81 4.97 -11.40
N SER A 117 2.36 3.77 -11.55
CA SER A 117 3.56 3.54 -12.36
C SER A 117 3.34 3.89 -13.82
N TRP A 118 2.20 3.50 -14.40
CA TRP A 118 1.88 3.72 -15.81
C TRP A 118 1.57 5.18 -16.12
N LEU A 119 0.80 5.85 -15.27
CA LEU A 119 0.54 7.29 -15.44
C LEU A 119 1.83 8.12 -15.30
N LYS A 120 2.76 7.71 -14.43
CA LYS A 120 4.11 8.32 -14.35
C LYS A 120 4.96 8.03 -15.59
N GLU A 121 5.00 6.78 -16.04
CA GLU A 121 5.77 6.37 -17.22
C GLU A 121 5.30 7.07 -18.50
N GLY A 122 3.98 7.26 -18.65
CA GLY A 122 3.37 8.00 -19.76
C GLY A 122 3.38 9.53 -19.61
N GLY A 123 3.84 10.07 -18.47
CA GLY A 123 3.89 11.51 -18.24
C GLY A 123 2.55 12.20 -17.92
N PHE A 124 1.49 11.42 -17.71
CA PHE A 124 0.14 11.91 -17.39
C PHE A 124 -0.03 12.30 -15.91
N LEU A 125 0.87 11.82 -15.04
CA LEU A 125 0.87 12.13 -13.61
C LEU A 125 2.12 12.92 -13.23
N LYS A 126 1.92 14.15 -12.75
CA LYS A 126 2.97 15.01 -12.20
C LYS A 126 2.67 15.31 -10.74
N GLU A 127 3.64 15.06 -9.87
CA GLU A 127 3.51 15.29 -8.43
C GLU A 127 4.16 16.62 -8.05
N ARG A 128 3.38 17.49 -7.41
CA ARG A 128 3.89 18.68 -6.74
C ARG A 128 4.09 18.36 -5.27
N ARG A 129 5.32 18.51 -4.76
CA ARG A 129 5.61 18.33 -3.33
C ARG A 129 5.17 19.57 -2.56
N VAL A 130 4.30 19.39 -1.58
CA VAL A 130 3.90 20.43 -0.62
C VAL A 130 4.61 20.15 0.70
N PRO A 131 5.36 21.12 1.26
CA PRO A 131 6.04 20.92 2.54
C PRO A 131 5.02 20.82 3.68
N ILE A 132 5.23 19.86 4.59
CA ILE A 132 4.44 19.68 5.80
C ILE A 132 5.35 19.98 7.00
N LEU A 133 4.88 20.85 7.91
CA LEU A 133 5.58 21.16 9.15
C LEU A 133 5.14 20.18 10.25
N ALA A 134 6.01 19.25 10.62
CA ALA A 134 5.78 18.30 11.72
C ALA A 134 6.65 18.68 12.93
N LEU A 135 6.02 19.12 14.01
CA LEU A 135 6.70 19.67 15.19
C LEU A 135 6.99 18.59 16.23
N SER A 136 6.09 17.62 16.39
CA SER A 136 6.24 16.53 17.34
C SER A 136 6.89 15.28 16.72
N LEU A 137 7.39 14.37 17.57
CA LEU A 137 7.85 13.06 17.10
C LEU A 137 6.67 12.22 16.57
N GLU A 138 5.49 12.32 17.18
CA GLU A 138 4.30 11.58 16.76
C GLU A 138 3.84 12.01 15.36
N GLU A 139 3.81 13.32 15.09
CA GLU A 139 3.51 13.85 13.75
C GLU A 139 4.53 13.39 12.72
N ARG A 140 5.84 13.44 13.03
CA ARG A 140 6.88 12.97 12.10
C ARG A 140 6.71 11.49 11.74
N VAL A 141 6.43 10.64 12.73
CA VAL A 141 6.14 9.21 12.49
C VAL A 141 4.89 9.04 11.63
N LEU A 142 3.82 9.80 11.90
CA LEU A 142 2.59 9.74 11.12
C LEU A 142 2.82 10.15 9.66
N GLU A 143 3.53 11.25 9.43
CA GLU A 143 3.84 11.74 8.08
C GLU A 143 4.73 10.77 7.31
N ASP A 144 5.70 10.12 7.96
CA ASP A 144 6.50 9.05 7.33
C ASP A 144 5.65 7.85 6.92
N ILE A 145 4.67 7.47 7.74
CA ILE A 145 3.74 6.39 7.41
C ILE A 145 2.82 6.81 6.25
N ARG A 146 2.36 8.06 6.22
CA ARG A 146 1.49 8.61 5.17
C ARG A 146 2.21 8.72 3.83
N ASP A 147 3.41 9.30 3.81
CA ASP A 147 4.22 9.46 2.59
C ASP A 147 4.48 8.12 1.89
N ARG A 148 4.77 7.09 2.68
CA ARG A 148 5.05 5.75 2.14
C ARG A 148 3.81 4.88 1.98
N GLY A 149 2.69 5.28 2.57
CA GLY A 149 1.44 4.54 2.67
C GLY A 149 1.48 3.29 3.54
N CYS A 150 2.59 2.56 3.56
CA CYS A 150 2.81 1.38 4.41
C CYS A 150 4.32 1.14 4.69
N LEU A 151 4.64 0.85 5.95
CA LEU A 151 5.99 0.57 6.44
C LEU A 151 6.01 -0.68 7.32
N THR A 152 7.19 -1.26 7.54
CA THR A 152 7.36 -2.26 8.60
C THR A 152 7.73 -1.59 9.92
N TYR A 153 7.36 -2.20 11.04
CA TYR A 153 7.78 -1.72 12.36
C TYR A 153 9.31 -1.61 12.48
N SER A 154 10.06 -2.54 11.87
CA SER A 154 11.52 -2.46 11.80
C SER A 154 12.04 -1.18 11.14
N SER A 155 11.39 -0.68 10.08
CA SER A 155 11.77 0.57 9.43
C SER A 155 11.56 1.77 10.34
N LEU A 156 10.43 1.81 11.06
CA LEU A 156 10.15 2.88 12.02
C LEU A 156 11.12 2.82 13.21
N ARG A 157 11.33 1.65 13.81
CA ARG A 157 12.25 1.48 14.93
C ARG A 157 13.68 1.88 14.58
N LYS A 158 14.12 1.63 13.34
CA LYS A 158 15.46 2.04 12.88
C LYS A 158 15.66 3.56 12.89
N VAL A 159 14.60 4.32 12.59
CA VAL A 159 14.65 5.79 12.49
C VAL A 159 14.33 6.45 13.83
N TYR A 160 13.32 5.96 14.54
CA TYR A 160 12.75 6.59 15.74
C TYR A 160 13.13 5.89 17.06
N GLY A 161 13.92 4.82 16.99
CA GLY A 161 14.35 4.05 18.15
C GLY A 161 13.19 3.37 18.89
N ASP A 162 13.38 3.12 20.17
CA ASP A 162 12.41 2.38 20.99
C ASP A 162 11.12 3.18 21.28
N THR A 163 11.14 4.50 21.09
CA THR A 163 9.95 5.36 21.20
C THR A 163 8.88 5.04 20.14
N ALA A 164 9.29 4.47 19.01
CA ALA A 164 8.39 4.08 17.92
C ALA A 164 7.23 3.20 18.41
N ARG A 165 7.47 2.32 19.39
CA ARG A 165 6.44 1.42 19.95
C ARG A 165 5.26 2.21 20.52
N ARG A 166 5.54 3.18 21.40
CA ARG A 166 4.52 4.00 22.06
C ARG A 166 3.78 4.88 21.05
N ILE A 167 4.52 5.46 20.11
CA ILE A 167 3.94 6.33 19.08
C ILE A 167 3.00 5.53 18.16
N VAL A 168 3.42 4.35 17.68
CA VAL A 168 2.57 3.48 16.85
C VAL A 168 1.31 3.07 17.60
N PHE A 169 1.41 2.71 18.89
CA PHE A 169 0.24 2.41 19.69
C PHE A 169 -0.71 3.61 19.82
N SER A 170 -0.19 4.80 20.11
CA SER A 170 -0.95 6.05 20.19
C SER A 170 -1.69 6.35 18.88
N LEU A 171 -0.98 6.32 17.75
CA LEU A 171 -1.56 6.58 16.42
C LEU A 171 -2.63 5.56 16.04
N TRP A 172 -2.44 4.29 16.41
CA TRP A 172 -3.43 3.23 16.20
C TRP A 172 -4.70 3.47 17.05
N LYS A 173 -4.52 3.82 18.33
CA LYS A 173 -5.63 4.14 19.25
C LYS A 173 -6.43 5.34 18.76
N LYS A 174 -5.77 6.34 18.15
CA LYS A 174 -6.40 7.49 17.48
C LYS A 174 -7.07 7.14 16.14
N GLY A 175 -6.97 5.89 15.67
CA GLY A 175 -7.53 5.44 14.40
C GLY A 175 -6.80 5.97 13.15
N LEU A 176 -5.61 6.55 13.30
CA LEU A 176 -4.87 7.18 12.19
C LEU A 176 -4.05 6.17 11.37
N ILE A 177 -3.75 5.02 11.96
CA ILE A 177 -3.01 3.94 11.32
C ILE A 177 -3.67 2.59 11.61
N ASN A 178 -3.37 1.62 10.75
CA ASN A 178 -3.78 0.23 10.91
C ASN A 178 -2.56 -0.62 11.29
N VAL A 179 -2.73 -1.47 12.31
CA VAL A 179 -1.74 -2.46 12.74
C VAL A 179 -2.45 -3.82 12.81
N PRO A 180 -2.34 -4.67 11.78
CA PRO A 180 -3.11 -5.91 11.66
C PRO A 180 -3.07 -6.81 12.89
N SER A 181 -1.92 -6.91 13.56
CA SER A 181 -1.81 -7.72 14.78
C SER A 181 -2.56 -7.14 15.99
N PHE A 182 -2.80 -5.82 16.05
CA PHE A 182 -3.57 -5.19 17.12
C PHE A 182 -5.07 -5.39 16.96
N GLU A 183 -5.57 -5.49 15.72
CA GLU A 183 -7.01 -5.60 15.45
C GLU A 183 -7.65 -6.83 16.13
N LYS A 184 -6.90 -7.92 16.32
CA LYS A 184 -7.37 -9.12 17.03
C LYS A 184 -7.60 -8.91 18.53
N TYR A 185 -7.01 -7.86 19.09
CA TYR A 185 -7.04 -7.55 20.52
C TYR A 185 -7.61 -6.15 20.77
N ARG A 186 -8.38 -5.60 19.81
CA ARG A 186 -8.87 -4.22 19.86
C ARG A 186 -9.60 -3.91 21.17
N ASP A 187 -10.54 -4.76 21.56
CA ASP A 187 -11.35 -4.59 22.78
C ASP A 187 -10.49 -4.48 24.05
N LEU A 188 -9.41 -5.26 24.12
CA LEU A 188 -8.45 -5.19 25.21
C LEU A 188 -7.61 -3.92 25.11
N LEU A 189 -6.97 -3.70 23.96
CA LEU A 189 -5.96 -2.67 23.74
C LEU A 189 -6.52 -1.24 23.78
N GLU A 190 -7.79 -1.02 23.46
CA GLU A 190 -8.43 0.29 23.57
C GLU A 190 -8.51 0.79 25.02
N SER A 191 -8.69 -0.14 25.97
CA SER A 191 -8.70 0.17 27.40
C SER A 191 -7.32 0.34 28.03
N VAL A 192 -6.24 -0.01 27.31
CA VAL A 192 -4.86 0.04 27.83
C VAL A 192 -4.36 1.49 27.85
N GLU A 193 -3.86 1.92 29.01
CA GLU A 193 -3.13 3.18 29.20
C GLU A 193 -1.61 2.96 29.21
N ASP A 194 -1.15 1.96 29.98
CA ASP A 194 0.26 1.58 30.04
C ASP A 194 0.53 0.29 29.26
N ILE A 195 1.16 0.45 28.09
CA ILE A 195 1.51 -0.67 27.21
C ILE A 195 2.61 -1.57 27.78
N ASP A 196 3.30 -1.18 28.84
CA ASP A 196 4.32 -2.00 29.50
C ASP A 196 3.76 -2.82 30.68
N ARG A 197 2.56 -2.45 31.17
CA ARG A 197 1.94 -3.00 32.38
C ARG A 197 0.48 -3.38 32.15
N ILE A 198 0.24 -4.24 31.15
CA ILE A 198 -1.09 -4.76 30.86
C ILE A 198 -1.41 -5.87 31.87
N PRO A 199 -2.44 -5.73 32.72
CA PRO A 199 -2.76 -6.72 33.74
C PRO A 199 -3.32 -8.02 33.14
N GLY A 200 -3.02 -9.16 33.77
CA GLY A 200 -3.56 -10.47 33.42
C GLY A 200 -2.56 -11.38 32.67
N ASN A 201 -3.05 -12.52 32.16
CA ASN A 201 -2.28 -13.44 31.31
C ASN A 201 -2.88 -13.42 29.91
N VAL A 202 -2.41 -12.48 29.08
CA VAL A 202 -2.86 -12.38 27.69
C VAL A 202 -1.86 -13.11 26.81
N SER A 203 -2.31 -14.16 26.14
CA SER A 203 -1.47 -14.93 25.23
C SER A 203 -1.51 -14.31 23.83
N GLY A 204 -0.36 -14.24 23.17
CA GLY A 204 -0.27 -13.75 21.80
C GLY A 204 1.13 -13.36 21.39
N LYS A 205 1.40 -13.34 20.08
CA LYS A 205 2.70 -12.94 19.53
C LYS A 205 3.05 -11.46 19.76
N ILE A 206 2.09 -10.67 20.22
CA ILE A 206 2.25 -9.25 20.51
C ILE A 206 2.35 -8.96 22.01
N PHE A 207 2.39 -9.99 22.87
CA PHE A 207 2.52 -9.83 24.31
C PHE A 207 3.77 -10.57 24.79
N SER A 208 4.49 -9.94 25.71
CA SER A 208 5.61 -10.53 26.43
C SER A 208 5.30 -10.45 27.92
N THR A 209 5.19 -11.61 28.56
CA THR A 209 4.77 -11.71 29.96
C THR A 209 5.97 -11.63 30.89
N TRP A 210 5.87 -10.84 31.95
CA TRP A 210 6.88 -10.72 32.98
C TRP A 210 6.24 -10.60 34.36
N GLN A 211 7.01 -10.96 35.39
CA GLN A 211 6.56 -10.86 36.78
C GLN A 211 7.31 -9.72 37.47
N ASP A 212 6.55 -8.82 38.09
CA ASP A 212 7.12 -7.80 38.93
C ASP A 212 7.73 -8.42 40.18
N ARG A 213 9.04 -8.20 40.37
CA ARG A 213 9.81 -8.78 41.48
C ARG A 213 9.39 -8.22 42.84
N ILE A 214 8.81 -7.02 42.88
CA ILE A 214 8.40 -6.37 44.12
C ILE A 214 7.00 -6.82 44.53
N SER A 215 6.02 -6.67 43.63
CA SER A 215 4.62 -7.01 43.96
C SER A 215 4.25 -8.47 43.73
N GLY A 216 5.11 -9.25 43.06
CA GLY A 216 4.81 -10.63 42.63
C GLY A 216 3.75 -10.73 41.54
N LYS A 217 3.18 -9.59 41.10
CA LYS A 217 2.12 -9.55 40.09
C LYS A 217 2.67 -9.81 38.70
N VAL A 218 1.88 -10.49 37.88
CA VAL A 218 2.19 -10.77 36.48
C VAL A 218 1.60 -9.67 35.60
N TYR A 219 2.42 -9.13 34.70
CA TYR A 219 2.05 -8.15 33.70
C TYR A 219 2.47 -8.63 32.31
N ASN A 220 1.83 -8.07 31.29
CA ASN A 220 2.29 -8.19 29.91
C ASN A 220 2.75 -6.83 29.40
N GLU A 221 3.83 -6.83 28.64
CA GLU A 221 4.19 -5.70 27.78
C GLU A 221 3.72 -5.97 26.35
N LEU A 222 3.32 -4.90 25.66
CA LEU A 222 3.02 -4.93 24.23
C LEU A 222 4.34 -5.02 23.44
N VAL A 223 4.38 -5.91 22.47
CA VAL A 223 5.50 -6.10 21.54
C VAL A 223 4.96 -6.02 20.12
N ILE A 224 5.59 -5.19 19.28
CA ILE A 224 5.23 -5.11 17.86
C ILE A 224 6.24 -5.97 17.08
N PRO A 225 5.78 -7.01 16.36
CA PRO A 225 6.66 -7.83 15.54
C PRO A 225 7.44 -6.98 14.53
N LEU A 226 8.73 -7.26 14.34
CA LEU A 226 9.58 -6.44 13.44
C LEU A 226 9.08 -6.37 11.99
N ARG A 227 8.44 -7.44 11.51
CA ARG A 227 7.87 -7.54 10.17
C ARG A 227 6.40 -7.09 10.08
N GLU A 228 5.82 -6.60 11.18
CA GLU A 228 4.46 -6.08 11.21
C GLU A 228 4.33 -4.93 10.22
N ARG A 229 3.30 -4.97 9.37
CA ARG A 229 3.02 -3.93 8.39
C ARG A 229 2.09 -2.89 9.02
N ILE A 230 2.57 -1.67 9.10
CA ILE A 230 1.84 -0.51 9.61
C ILE A 230 1.43 0.32 8.40
N SER A 231 0.14 0.59 8.24
CA SER A 231 -0.38 1.36 7.10
C SER A 231 -1.16 2.58 7.58
N ALA A 232 -1.06 3.68 6.84
CA ALA A 232 -1.92 4.84 7.08
C ALA A 232 -3.39 4.44 6.89
N ARG A 233 -4.28 5.02 7.70
CA ARG A 233 -5.72 5.01 7.46
C ARG A 233 -6.12 6.33 6.80
N TRP A 234 -6.88 6.21 5.72
CA TRP A 234 -7.35 7.32 4.91
C TRP A 234 -8.85 7.43 5.14
N HIS A 235 -9.23 8.18 6.18
CA HIS A 235 -10.63 8.46 6.52
C HIS A 235 -11.14 9.68 5.75
#